data_AF-A0A529ZCH2-F1
#
_entry.id   AF-A0A529ZCH2-F1
#
_cell.length_a   1.000
_cell.length_b   1.000
_cell.length_c   1.000
_cell.angle_alpha   90.00
_cell.angle_beta   90.00
_cell.angle_gamma   90.00
#
_symmetry.space_group_name_H-M   'P 1'
#
loop_
_entity.id
_entity.type
_entity.pdbx_description
1 polymer ?
#
loop_
_entity_poly.entity_id
_entity_poly.type
_entity_poly.pdbx_seq_one_letter_code
_entity_poly.pdbx_strand_id
1 'polypeptide(L)' 'ALGERVAAIPFRHGGRQEAGGIALFSSYHCSRYNTNTGVLTEEMFVSVFSEIATFLQS' A
#
# COMPACT_ATOMS: atom_id res chain seq x y z
N ALA A 1 9.02 14.28 4.50
CA ALA A 1 7.94 14.40 3.50
C ALA A 1 6.65 13.93 4.16
N LEU A 2 5.54 14.66 4.03
CA LEU A 2 4.23 14.43 4.70
C LEU A 2 4.12 14.74 6.21
N GLY A 3 5.09 15.43 6.82
CA GLY A 3 4.97 15.93 8.20
C GLY A 3 5.06 14.88 9.32
N GLU A 4 5.06 13.59 8.97
CA GLU A 4 5.09 12.48 9.91
C GLU A 4 6.49 11.88 10.09
N ARG A 5 6.73 11.28 11.26
CA ARG A 5 7.95 10.50 11.48
C ARG A 5 7.83 9.19 10.70
N VAL A 6 8.85 8.82 9.93
CA VAL A 6 8.88 7.54 9.19
C VAL A 6 8.62 6.34 10.11
N ALA A 7 9.17 6.35 11.32
CA ALA A 7 8.94 5.30 12.31
C ALA A 7 7.49 5.19 12.81
N ALA A 8 6.70 6.26 12.72
CA ALA A 8 5.28 6.25 13.06
C ALA A 8 4.40 5.64 11.95
N ILE A 9 4.95 5.50 10.74
CA ILE A 9 4.25 4.98 9.56
C ILE A 9 5.04 3.77 9.03
N PRO A 10 5.03 2.63 9.75
CA PRO A 10 5.71 1.44 9.28
C PRO A 10 5.06 0.92 8.00
N PHE A 11 5.91 0.52 7.05
CA PHE A 11 5.48 -0.09 5.81
C PHE A 11 4.90 -1.50 6.04
N ARG A 12 3.79 -1.79 5.38
CA ARG A 12 3.23 -3.14 5.22
C ARG A 12 2.49 -3.21 3.88
N HIS A 13 2.54 -4.32 3.16
CA HIS A 13 1.67 -4.48 1.99
C HIS A 13 0.19 -4.50 2.42
N GLY A 14 -0.68 -3.84 1.65
CA GLY A 14 -2.07 -3.59 2.04
C GLY A 14 -2.20 -2.57 3.17
N GLY A 15 -1.15 -1.80 3.45
CA GLY A 15 -1.18 -0.81 4.51
C GLY A 15 -1.84 0.49 4.07
N ARG A 16 -2.89 0.91 4.78
CA ARG A 16 -3.44 2.27 4.74
C ARG A 16 -2.99 3.05 5.98
N GLN A 17 -2.59 4.31 5.78
CA GLN A 17 -2.21 5.27 6.81
C GLN A 17 -2.64 6.68 6.39
N GLU A 18 -2.99 7.55 7.33
CA GLU A 18 -3.15 8.98 7.05
C GLU A 18 -1.81 9.68 7.32
N ALA A 19 -1.33 10.50 6.39
CA ALA A 19 -0.06 11.20 6.52
C ALA A 19 -0.11 12.55 5.82
N GLY A 20 0.11 13.64 6.55
CA GLY A 20 0.14 14.99 5.95
C GLY A 20 -1.15 15.38 5.22
N GLY A 21 -2.31 14.90 5.69
CA GLY A 21 -3.62 15.18 5.11
C GLY A 21 -3.97 14.35 3.87
N ILE A 22 -3.19 13.31 3.54
CA ILE A 22 -3.51 12.35 2.49
C ILE A 22 -3.62 10.93 3.04
N ALA A 23 -4.49 10.13 2.43
CA ALA A 23 -4.52 8.68 2.64
C ALA A 23 -3.41 8.01 1.80
N LEU A 24 -2.44 7.41 2.48
CA LEU A 24 -1.34 6.67 1.89
C LEU A 24 -1.65 5.17 1.89
N PHE A 25 -1.67 4.57 0.71
CA PHE A 25 -1.79 3.13 0.51
C PHE A 25 -0.45 2.55 0.07
N SER A 26 -0.10 1.38 0.60
CA SER A 26 1.22 0.78 0.39
C SER A 26 1.12 -0.66 -0.10
N SER A 27 1.99 -1.01 -1.05
CA SER A 27 2.14 -2.35 -1.60
C SER A 27 3.61 -2.72 -1.67
N TYR A 28 3.92 -4.01 -1.58
CA TYR A 28 5.19 -4.52 -2.10
C TYR A 28 5.38 -4.09 -3.56
N HIS A 29 6.63 -3.87 -3.93
CA HIS A 29 7.00 -3.57 -5.30
C HIS A 29 6.76 -4.81 -6.19
N CYS A 30 6.26 -4.60 -7.41
CA CYS A 30 6.03 -5.64 -8.42
C CYS A 30 7.32 -6.14 -9.08
N SER A 31 8.37 -6.38 -8.28
CA SER A 31 9.62 -6.96 -8.75
C SER A 31 9.43 -8.41 -9.16
N ARG A 32 10.26 -8.88 -10.11
CA ARG A 32 10.33 -10.30 -10.47
C ARG A 32 10.55 -11.19 -9.26
N TYR A 33 11.36 -10.77 -8.29
CA TYR A 33 11.56 -11.53 -7.06
C TYR A 33 10.24 -11.73 -6.32
N ASN A 34 9.49 -10.66 -6.04
CA ASN A 34 8.25 -10.74 -5.27
C ASN A 34 7.17 -11.54 -5.99
N THR A 35 7.01 -11.33 -7.31
CA THR A 35 5.99 -12.03 -8.10
C THR A 35 6.36 -13.50 -8.34
N ASN A 36 7.62 -13.83 -8.62
CA ASN A 36 8.03 -15.22 -8.86
C ASN A 36 8.07 -16.07 -7.58
N THR A 37 8.33 -15.46 -6.42
CA THR A 37 8.37 -16.17 -5.12
C THR A 37 7.03 -16.20 -4.40
N GLY A 38 6.03 -15.46 -4.88
CA GLY A 38 4.72 -15.36 -4.24
C GLY A 38 4.67 -14.43 -3.03
N VAL A 39 5.74 -13.67 -2.74
CA VAL A 39 5.71 -12.57 -1.75
C VAL A 39 4.67 -11.51 -2.14
N LEU A 40 4.40 -11.35 -3.43
CA LEU A 40 3.28 -10.58 -3.96
C LEU A 40 2.58 -11.39 -5.06
N THR A 41 1.30 -11.70 -4.87
CA THR A 41 0.45 -12.25 -5.95
C THR A 41 -0.29 -11.14 -6.68
N GLU A 42 -0.87 -11.45 -7.85
CA GLU A 42 -1.69 -10.51 -8.61
C GLU A 42 -2.94 -10.09 -7.81
N GLU A 43 -3.61 -11.04 -7.15
CA GLU A 43 -4.81 -10.80 -6.35
C GLU A 43 -4.52 -9.84 -5.19
N MET A 44 -3.38 -10.04 -4.52
CA MET A 44 -2.89 -9.15 -3.47
C MET A 44 -2.67 -7.73 -3.98
N PHE A 45 -2.05 -7.58 -5.16
CA PHE A 45 -1.82 -6.27 -5.76
C PHE A 45 -3.13 -5.58 -6.18
N VAL A 46 -4.04 -6.31 -6.83
CA VAL A 46 -5.35 -5.81 -7.23
C VAL A 46 -6.18 -5.39 -6.02
N SER A 47 -6.11 -6.11 -4.89
CA SER A 47 -6.80 -5.75 -3.65
C SER A 47 -6.46 -4.34 -3.17
N VAL A 48 -5.19 -3.91 -3.29
CA VAL A 48 -4.78 -2.55 -2.91
C VAL A 48 -5.52 -1.49 -3.74
N PHE A 49 -5.69 -1.72 -5.05
CA PHE A 49 -6.44 -0.79 -5.90
C PHE A 49 -7.94 -0.83 -5.63
N SER A 50 -8.51 -2.00 -5.31
CA SER A 50 -9.91 -2.11 -4.89
C SER A 50 -10.18 -1.32 -3.60
N GLU A 51 -9.26 -1.34 -2.64
CA GLU A 51 -9.34 -0.53 -1.42
C GLU A 51 -9.27 0.98 -1.72
N ILE A 52 -8.36 1.39 -2.62
CA ILE A 52 -8.26 2.79 -3.08
C ILE A 52 -9.57 3.23 -3.74
N ALA A 53 -10.11 2.41 -4.66
CA ALA A 53 -11.36 2.72 -5.34
C ALA A 53 -12.53 2.84 -4.36
N THR A 54 -12.60 1.95 -3.36
CA THR A 54 -13.60 2.01 -2.29
C THR A 54 -13.48 3.30 -1.49
N PHE A 55 -12.25 3.70 -1.12
CA PHE A 55 -11.99 4.94 -0.38
C PHE A 55 -12.38 6.19 -1.16
N LEU A 56 -12.16 6.22 -2.49
CA LEU A 56 -12.51 7.37 -3.31
C LEU A 56 -14.01 7.50 -3.58
N GLN A 57 -14.78 6.45 -3.33
CA GLN A 57 -16.25 6.42 -3.52
C GLN A 57 -17.03 6.72 -2.24
N SER A 58 -16.36 6.85 -1.08
CA SER A 58 -16.97 7.22 0.21
C SER A 58 -16.93 8.72 0.44
#